data_AF-A0A9X1BVJ0-F1
#
_entry.id   AF-A0A9X1BVJ0-F1
#
_cell.length_a   1.000
_cell.length_b   1.000
_cell.length_c   1.000
_cell.angle_alpha   90.00
_cell.angle_beta   90.00
_cell.angle_gamma   90.00
#
_symmetry.space_group_name_H-M   'P 1'
#
loop_
_entity.id
_entity.type
_entity.pdbx_description
1 polymer ?
#
loop_
_entity_poly.entity_id
_entity_poly.type
_entity_poly.pdbx_seq_one_letter_code
_entity_poly.pdbx_strand_id
1 'polypeptide(L)'
;MNTLKSQFVQVTGRIHVDGVWWTQAEVKRKVRELGGFSVPKGSRNKDQTLVIAGELPLHVVDPKNRRSQNIVFVAKERALGNHICLVDGHGFGQLLRRDRANCIGLVETPSGIRLSGQRPAPTSTTEASVAEDALGLLAKTRNSPTRRPVQLSLDLDKLDRGTQAHETTRDLLLKHLAAVRVLEGRRPVLYDVGWRRGARAFVVGEVKSFTSGSVVQQIRLGLGQVLEYAQRIRSQHPELSVTPILVLEKEPPPNGWVEVVESAGVLLTWAPDFRGVNPDGTLDFG
;
A
#
# COMPACT_ATOMS: atom_id res chain seq x y z
N MET A 1 28.48 -1.83 -14.33
CA MET A 1 27.88 -2.03 -15.67
C MET A 1 27.86 -0.69 -16.37
N ASN A 2 28.12 -0.60 -17.68
CA ASN A 2 28.20 0.67 -18.42
C ASN A 2 27.24 0.76 -19.62
N THR A 3 26.45 -0.28 -19.91
CA THR A 3 25.51 -0.30 -21.03
C THR A 3 24.31 -1.19 -20.74
N LEU A 4 23.17 -0.88 -21.37
CA LEU A 4 21.95 -1.70 -21.40
C LEU A 4 21.91 -2.65 -22.60
N LYS A 5 22.84 -2.52 -23.55
CA LYS A 5 22.89 -3.37 -24.74
C LYS A 5 23.06 -4.84 -24.35
N SER A 6 22.21 -5.69 -24.91
CA SER A 6 22.16 -7.13 -24.65
C SER A 6 21.90 -7.52 -23.18
N GLN A 7 21.39 -6.60 -22.35
CA GLN A 7 21.03 -6.90 -20.97
C GLN A 7 19.58 -7.37 -20.87
N PHE A 8 19.31 -8.37 -20.04
CA PHE A 8 17.96 -8.80 -19.69
C PHE A 8 17.53 -8.11 -18.41
N VAL A 9 16.64 -7.14 -18.55
CA VAL A 9 16.31 -6.17 -17.51
C VAL A 9 14.94 -6.45 -16.90
N GLN A 10 14.91 -6.54 -15.58
CA GLN A 10 13.68 -6.61 -14.79
C GLN A 10 13.52 -5.32 -13.97
N VAL A 11 12.31 -4.75 -13.98
CA VAL A 11 11.98 -3.55 -13.18
C VAL A 11 11.01 -3.96 -12.08
N THR A 12 11.27 -3.54 -10.84
CA THR A 12 10.44 -3.94 -9.69
C THR A 12 9.32 -2.96 -9.37
N GLY A 13 9.40 -1.71 -9.83
CA GLY A 13 8.53 -0.62 -9.39
C GLY A 13 8.60 0.63 -10.27
N ARG A 14 8.04 1.74 -9.80
CA ARG A 14 8.31 3.06 -10.40
C ARG A 14 9.68 3.53 -9.97
N ILE A 15 10.42 4.20 -10.84
CA ILE A 15 11.77 4.69 -10.53
C ILE A 15 11.82 6.20 -10.70
N HIS A 16 12.64 6.86 -9.91
CA HIS A 16 12.90 8.29 -10.03
C HIS A 16 14.26 8.50 -10.68
N VAL A 17 14.28 9.15 -11.85
CA VAL A 17 15.48 9.33 -12.68
C VAL A 17 15.57 10.81 -13.03
N ASP A 18 16.67 11.46 -12.66
CA ASP A 18 16.96 12.87 -12.97
C ASP A 18 15.79 13.84 -12.68
N GLY A 19 15.08 13.65 -11.57
CA GLY A 19 13.96 14.53 -11.16
C GLY A 19 12.59 14.12 -11.69
N VAL A 20 12.50 13.03 -12.47
CA VAL A 20 11.25 12.59 -13.09
C VAL A 20 10.90 11.16 -12.65
N TRP A 21 9.62 10.92 -12.38
CA TRP A 21 9.10 9.58 -12.11
C TRP A 21 8.81 8.83 -13.39
N TRP A 22 9.36 7.61 -13.51
CA TRP A 22 9.16 6.73 -14.65
C TRP A 22 8.40 5.48 -14.21
N THR A 23 7.37 5.16 -14.97
CA THR A 23 6.60 3.91 -14.88
C THR A 23 7.40 2.73 -15.42
N GLN A 24 7.00 1.51 -15.05
CA GLN A 24 7.63 0.29 -15.59
C GLN A 24 7.55 0.22 -17.12
N ALA A 25 6.47 0.75 -17.72
CA ALA A 25 6.30 0.75 -19.17
C ALA A 25 7.33 1.66 -19.85
N GLU A 26 7.56 2.85 -19.31
CA GLU A 26 8.54 3.82 -19.83
C GLU A 26 9.97 3.29 -19.71
N VAL A 27 10.32 2.69 -18.57
CA VAL A 27 11.64 2.07 -18.37
C VAL A 27 11.85 0.94 -19.38
N LYS A 28 10.87 0.04 -19.54
CA LYS A 28 10.97 -1.08 -20.49
C LYS A 28 11.10 -0.61 -21.94
N ARG A 29 10.36 0.43 -22.33
CA ARG A 29 10.50 1.06 -23.65
C ARG A 29 11.93 1.57 -23.84
N LYS A 30 12.48 2.28 -22.84
CA LYS A 30 13.81 2.86 -22.94
C LYS A 30 14.93 1.82 -22.97
N VAL A 31 14.80 0.73 -22.21
CA VAL A 31 15.72 -0.41 -22.27
C VAL A 31 15.78 -1.00 -23.69
N ARG A 32 14.63 -1.17 -24.36
CA ARG A 32 14.58 -1.68 -25.74
C ARG A 32 15.22 -0.74 -26.75
N GLU A 33 14.97 0.56 -26.64
CA GLU A 33 15.61 1.58 -27.48
C GLU A 33 17.15 1.52 -27.37
N LEU A 34 17.67 1.17 -26.19
CA LEU A 34 19.11 1.06 -25.94
C LEU A 34 19.67 -0.35 -26.20
N GLY A 35 18.90 -1.22 -26.85
CA GLY A 35 19.33 -2.55 -27.28
C GLY A 35 19.31 -3.62 -26.18
N GLY A 36 18.60 -3.38 -25.08
CA GLY A 36 18.35 -4.36 -24.03
C GLY A 36 17.01 -5.08 -24.19
N PHE A 37 16.83 -6.15 -23.43
CA PHE A 37 15.62 -6.98 -23.43
C PHE A 37 14.87 -6.80 -22.11
N SER A 38 13.55 -6.62 -22.17
CA SER A 38 12.72 -6.57 -20.96
C SER A 38 12.20 -7.95 -20.62
N VAL A 39 12.42 -8.43 -19.40
CA VAL A 39 11.92 -9.74 -18.95
C VAL A 39 10.42 -9.63 -18.63
N PRO A 40 9.59 -10.64 -19.01
CA PRO A 40 8.17 -10.65 -18.67
C PRO A 40 7.94 -10.67 -17.15
N LYS A 41 6.82 -10.08 -16.72
CA LYS A 41 6.48 -10.00 -15.30
C LYS A 41 6.27 -11.43 -14.75
N GLY A 42 7.00 -11.78 -13.69
CA GLY A 42 6.91 -13.10 -13.05
C GLY A 42 7.92 -14.13 -13.55
N SER A 43 8.61 -13.86 -14.66
CA SER A 43 9.66 -14.74 -15.19
C SER A 43 10.98 -14.49 -14.45
N ARG A 44 11.29 -15.32 -13.45
CA ARG A 44 12.62 -15.38 -12.82
C ARG A 44 13.41 -16.48 -13.50
N ASN A 45 14.41 -16.09 -14.30
CA ASN A 45 15.29 -17.04 -14.96
C ASN A 45 16.74 -16.56 -14.86
N LYS A 46 17.66 -17.51 -15.06
CA LYS A 46 19.12 -17.30 -15.04
C LYS A 46 19.62 -16.32 -16.10
N ASP A 47 18.80 -16.01 -17.10
CA ASP A 47 19.16 -15.09 -18.18
C ASP A 47 19.07 -13.63 -17.74
N GLN A 48 18.46 -13.33 -16.58
CA GLN A 48 18.42 -11.99 -16.01
C GLN A 48 19.83 -11.49 -15.70
N THR A 49 20.20 -10.35 -16.29
CA THR A 49 21.52 -9.74 -16.05
C THR A 49 21.44 -8.44 -15.26
N LEU A 50 20.27 -7.79 -15.22
CA LEU A 50 20.05 -6.52 -14.53
C LEU A 50 18.66 -6.44 -13.88
N VAL A 51 18.62 -6.01 -12.62
CA VAL A 51 17.40 -5.63 -11.91
C VAL A 51 17.46 -4.16 -11.55
N ILE A 52 16.41 -3.42 -11.88
CA ILE A 52 16.22 -2.01 -11.50
C ILE A 52 15.21 -1.97 -10.35
N ALA A 53 15.72 -1.65 -9.16
CA ALA A 53 14.95 -1.49 -7.94
C ALA A 53 14.22 -0.13 -7.95
N GLY A 54 12.91 -0.18 -8.11
CA GLY A 54 12.01 0.97 -7.95
C GLY A 54 11.16 0.89 -6.68
N GLU A 55 10.40 1.96 -6.44
CA GLU A 55 9.35 1.98 -5.42
C GLU A 55 8.32 0.88 -5.68
N LEU A 56 8.15 0.03 -4.68
CA LEU A 56 7.18 -1.05 -4.71
C LEU A 56 5.82 -0.51 -4.25
N PRO A 57 4.71 -0.90 -4.90
CA PRO A 57 3.40 -0.77 -4.28
C PRO A 57 3.40 -1.55 -2.95
N LEU A 58 2.63 -1.08 -1.97
CA LEU A 58 2.49 -1.67 -0.62
C LEU A 58 2.18 -3.20 -0.63
N HIS A 59 1.72 -3.75 -1.76
CA HIS A 59 1.28 -5.14 -1.92
C HIS A 59 2.29 -6.09 -2.59
N VAL A 60 3.49 -5.65 -2.98
CA VAL A 60 4.49 -6.53 -3.65
C VAL A 60 5.71 -6.70 -2.77
N VAL A 61 5.52 -7.45 -1.70
CA VAL A 61 6.49 -7.62 -0.63
C VAL A 61 6.52 -9.10 -0.26
N ASP A 62 7.68 -9.76 -0.41
CA ASP A 62 7.92 -11.07 0.19
C ASP A 62 7.65 -10.97 1.70
N PRO A 63 6.69 -11.75 2.24
CA PRO A 63 6.29 -11.66 3.65
C PRO A 63 7.45 -11.94 4.61
N LYS A 64 8.50 -12.68 4.20
CA LYS A 64 9.64 -13.02 5.06
C LYS A 64 10.71 -11.93 5.13
N ASN A 65 10.92 -11.17 4.04
CA ASN A 65 12.07 -10.26 3.89
C ASN A 65 11.70 -8.80 3.61
N ARG A 66 10.41 -8.48 3.58
CA ARG A 66 9.87 -7.14 3.29
C ARG A 66 10.38 -6.52 1.97
N ARG A 67 10.60 -7.31 0.92
CA ARG A 67 11.17 -6.84 -0.37
C ARG A 67 10.59 -7.55 -1.58
N SER A 68 10.72 -6.96 -2.77
CA SER A 68 10.36 -7.61 -4.04
C SER A 68 11.04 -8.98 -4.15
N GLN A 69 10.29 -10.02 -4.50
CA GLN A 69 10.83 -11.38 -4.75
C GLN A 69 11.97 -11.38 -5.80
N ASN A 70 12.09 -10.33 -6.61
CA ASN A 70 13.21 -10.16 -7.54
C ASN A 70 14.53 -9.82 -6.84
N ILE A 71 14.52 -9.09 -5.72
CA ILE A 71 15.74 -8.79 -4.95
C ILE A 71 16.23 -10.04 -4.22
N VAL A 72 15.30 -10.84 -3.70
CA VAL A 72 15.61 -12.14 -3.09
C VAL A 72 16.20 -13.10 -4.13
N PHE A 73 15.63 -13.14 -5.34
CA PHE A 73 16.18 -13.89 -6.46
C PHE A 73 17.61 -13.44 -6.80
N VAL A 74 17.87 -12.13 -6.93
CA VAL A 74 19.22 -11.59 -7.18
C VAL A 74 20.22 -12.03 -6.11
N ALA A 75 19.84 -11.99 -4.84
CA ALA A 75 20.71 -12.43 -3.75
C ALA A 75 21.06 -13.92 -3.87
N LYS A 76 20.05 -14.76 -4.12
CA LYS A 76 20.23 -16.20 -4.31
C LYS A 76 21.15 -16.50 -5.49
N GLU A 77 20.93 -15.86 -6.62
CA GLU A 77 21.77 -16.05 -7.81
C GLU A 77 23.22 -15.60 -7.56
N ARG A 78 23.43 -14.47 -6.88
CA ARG A 78 24.78 -14.02 -6.50
C ARG A 78 25.47 -14.99 -5.55
N ALA A 79 24.74 -15.57 -4.59
CA ALA A 79 25.28 -16.59 -3.70
C ALA A 79 25.69 -17.88 -4.45
N LEU A 80 25.03 -18.17 -5.58
CA LEU A 80 25.38 -19.27 -6.48
C LEU A 80 26.50 -18.90 -7.49
N GLY A 81 27.08 -17.70 -7.40
CA GLY A 81 28.12 -17.22 -8.31
C GLY A 81 27.61 -16.54 -9.59
N ASN A 82 26.30 -16.49 -9.80
CA ASN A 82 25.68 -15.81 -10.95
C ASN A 82 25.52 -14.31 -10.64
N HIS A 83 26.28 -13.47 -11.34
CA HIS A 83 26.20 -12.03 -11.11
C HIS A 83 24.99 -11.40 -11.84
N ILE A 84 23.94 -11.12 -11.08
CA ILE A 84 22.85 -10.23 -11.53
C ILE A 84 23.08 -8.83 -10.97
N CYS A 85 23.26 -7.84 -11.86
CA CYS A 85 23.49 -6.46 -11.45
C CYS A 85 22.20 -5.87 -10.85
N LEU A 86 22.30 -5.11 -9.76
CA LEU A 86 21.16 -4.44 -9.12
C LEU A 86 21.44 -2.95 -9.08
N VAL A 87 20.52 -2.12 -9.56
CA VAL A 87 20.65 -0.65 -9.55
C VAL A 87 19.35 0.01 -9.09
N ASP A 88 19.42 1.24 -8.60
CA ASP A 88 18.27 2.09 -8.31
C ASP A 88 18.03 3.08 -9.46
N GLY A 89 17.14 4.06 -9.26
CA GLY A 89 16.88 5.10 -10.25
C GLY A 89 18.12 5.92 -10.64
N HIS A 90 19.03 6.17 -9.69
CA HIS A 90 20.29 6.86 -9.97
C HIS A 90 21.23 6.00 -10.83
N GLY A 91 21.42 4.73 -10.46
CA GLY A 91 22.22 3.80 -11.27
C GLY A 91 21.63 3.57 -12.65
N PHE A 92 20.29 3.56 -12.80
CA PHE A 92 19.66 3.54 -14.10
C PHE A 92 19.93 4.82 -14.91
N GLY A 93 19.85 6.01 -14.29
CA GLY A 93 20.22 7.28 -14.93
C GLY A 93 21.66 7.28 -15.45
N GLN A 94 22.60 6.71 -14.70
CA GLN A 94 23.98 6.51 -15.17
C GLN A 94 24.03 5.62 -16.42
N LEU A 95 23.31 4.50 -16.44
CA LEU A 95 23.25 3.63 -17.62
C LEU A 95 22.63 4.32 -18.85
N LEU A 96 21.63 5.20 -18.64
CA LEU A 96 21.05 5.99 -19.72
C LEU A 96 22.07 6.93 -20.37
N ARG A 97 22.99 7.48 -19.57
CA ARG A 97 24.09 8.34 -20.03
C ARG A 97 25.31 7.58 -20.52
N ARG A 98 25.27 6.24 -20.52
CA ARG A 98 26.41 5.34 -20.80
C ARG A 98 27.56 5.47 -19.78
N ASP A 99 27.24 5.98 -18.60
CA ASP A 99 28.16 6.02 -17.47
C ASP A 99 28.20 4.66 -16.76
N ARG A 100 29.25 4.45 -15.97
CA ARG A 100 29.37 3.26 -15.12
C ARG A 100 28.37 3.36 -13.97
N ALA A 101 27.37 2.48 -13.98
CA ALA A 101 26.51 2.21 -12.84
C ALA A 101 27.15 1.21 -11.90
N ASN A 102 27.22 1.59 -10.63
CA ASN A 102 27.68 0.73 -9.55
C ASN A 102 26.56 -0.21 -9.13
N CYS A 103 26.94 -1.48 -9.00
CA CYS A 103 26.03 -2.52 -8.57
C CYS A 103 25.75 -2.34 -7.07
N ILE A 104 24.48 -2.22 -6.69
CA ILE A 104 24.06 -2.16 -5.30
C ILE A 104 24.45 -3.47 -4.63
N GLY A 105 25.17 -3.36 -3.51
CA GLY A 105 25.57 -4.52 -2.72
C GLY A 105 24.38 -5.08 -1.93
N LEU A 106 24.45 -6.38 -1.67
CA LEU A 106 23.46 -7.11 -0.90
C LEU A 106 24.16 -7.65 0.34
N VAL A 107 23.63 -7.31 1.51
CA VAL A 107 24.14 -7.78 2.80
C VAL A 107 23.07 -8.66 3.42
N GLU A 108 23.37 -9.93 3.63
CA GLU A 108 22.49 -10.80 4.40
C GLU A 108 22.46 -10.34 5.86
N THR A 109 21.25 -10.25 6.40
CA THR A 109 21.00 -9.93 7.80
C THR A 109 20.06 -10.99 8.37
N PRO A 110 19.98 -11.15 9.70
CA PRO A 110 19.04 -12.08 10.32
C PRO A 110 17.57 -11.85 9.92
N SER A 111 17.22 -10.63 9.50
CA SER A 111 15.88 -10.22 9.03
C SER A 111 15.73 -10.18 7.50
N GLY A 112 16.67 -10.78 6.75
CA GLY A 112 16.65 -10.86 5.29
C GLY A 112 17.80 -10.09 4.63
N ILE A 113 17.67 -9.79 3.35
CA ILE A 113 18.73 -9.12 2.58
C ILE A 113 18.56 -7.60 2.68
N ARG A 114 19.61 -6.88 3.11
CA ARG A 114 19.72 -5.41 3.10
C ARG A 114 20.47 -4.93 1.85
N LEU A 115 20.06 -3.78 1.30
CA LEU A 115 20.82 -3.12 0.23
C LEU A 115 21.92 -2.30 0.90
N SER A 116 23.19 -2.51 0.54
CA SER A 116 24.27 -1.62 0.94
C SER A 116 24.42 -0.48 -0.07
N GLY A 117 24.54 0.76 0.43
CA GLY A 117 24.82 1.92 -0.41
C GLY A 117 23.62 2.64 -1.03
N GLN A 118 22.38 2.41 -0.57
CA GLN A 118 21.25 3.25 -0.97
C GLN A 118 21.46 4.69 -0.46
N ARG A 119 21.49 5.67 -1.37
CA ARG A 119 21.25 7.06 -1.00
C ARG A 119 19.77 7.18 -0.58
N PRO A 120 19.45 7.94 0.49
CA PRO A 120 18.07 8.31 0.77
C PRO A 120 17.47 8.94 -0.49
N ALA A 121 16.22 8.62 -0.82
CA ALA A 121 15.51 9.33 -1.87
C ALA A 121 15.59 10.84 -1.60
N PRO A 122 15.78 11.70 -2.62
CA PRO A 122 15.83 13.14 -2.41
C PRO A 122 14.50 13.59 -1.81
N THR A 123 14.51 13.86 -0.51
CA THR A 123 13.51 14.70 0.14
C THR A 123 13.67 16.09 -0.44
N SER A 124 12.57 16.65 -0.94
CA SER A 124 12.46 18.05 -1.33
C SER A 124 13.09 18.94 -0.26
N THR A 125 14.26 19.50 -0.56
CA THR A 125 14.82 20.64 0.14
C THR A 125 13.98 21.84 -0.27
N THR A 126 13.01 22.20 0.55
CA THR A 126 12.40 23.53 0.50
C THR A 126 13.12 24.38 1.54
N GLU A 127 13.80 25.40 1.04
CA GLU A 127 14.41 26.46 1.84
C GLU A 127 13.36 27.07 2.77
N ALA A 128 13.78 27.35 4.00
CA ALA A 128 12.94 27.90 5.04
C ALA A 128 12.57 29.35 4.71
N SER A 129 11.31 29.60 4.32
CA SER A 129 10.68 30.89 4.57
C SER A 129 9.68 30.70 5.70
N VAL A 130 9.85 31.47 6.77
CA VAL A 130 8.85 31.62 7.82
C VAL A 130 7.59 32.19 7.16
N ALA A 131 6.56 31.38 7.02
CA ALA A 131 5.24 31.81 6.57
C ALA A 131 4.26 31.60 7.72
N GLU A 132 3.48 32.63 8.03
CA GLU A 132 2.30 32.52 8.89
C GLU A 132 1.31 31.56 8.24
N ASP A 133 0.81 30.58 8.99
CA ASP A 133 -0.20 29.64 8.48
C ASP A 133 -1.58 30.32 8.49
N ALA A 134 -2.42 30.03 7.49
CA ALA A 134 -3.64 30.75 7.13
C ALA A 134 -4.75 30.75 8.21
N LEU A 135 -4.52 30.08 9.35
CA LEU A 135 -5.47 29.91 10.45
C LEU A 135 -4.96 30.48 11.80
N GLY A 136 -3.80 31.15 11.84
CA GLY A 136 -3.30 31.81 13.05
C GLY A 136 -2.94 30.86 14.21
N LEU A 137 -2.85 29.55 13.94
CA LEU A 137 -2.47 28.56 14.95
C LEU A 137 -0.94 28.44 15.01
N LEU A 138 -0.37 28.50 16.22
CA LEU A 138 1.05 28.35 16.46
C LEU A 138 1.53 26.95 16.05
N ALA A 139 1.95 26.80 14.80
CA ALA A 139 2.60 25.60 14.31
C ALA A 139 4.04 25.56 14.83
N LYS A 140 4.31 24.76 15.87
CA LYS A 140 5.68 24.41 16.22
C LYS A 140 6.24 23.48 15.15
N THR A 141 7.23 23.92 14.42
CA THR A 141 8.12 23.05 13.64
C THR A 141 8.77 22.05 14.60
N ARG A 142 8.25 20.82 14.65
CA ARG A 142 8.94 19.71 15.31
C ARG A 142 10.05 19.24 14.37
N ASN A 143 11.30 19.43 14.78
CA ASN A 143 12.38 18.60 14.27
C ASN A 143 11.97 17.14 14.51
N SER A 144 11.82 16.38 13.42
CA SER A 144 11.50 14.96 13.53
C SER A 144 12.64 14.29 14.30
N PRO A 145 12.41 13.73 15.50
CA PRO A 145 13.42 12.88 16.11
C PRO A 145 13.66 11.73 15.14
N THR A 146 14.93 11.43 14.89
CA THR A 146 15.39 10.23 14.18
C THR A 146 14.78 9.01 14.86
N ARG A 147 13.63 8.55 14.35
CA ARG A 147 13.01 7.32 14.85
C ARG A 147 13.95 6.18 14.51
N ARG A 148 14.51 5.52 15.53
CA ARG A 148 15.11 4.19 15.35
C ARG A 148 14.07 3.31 14.64
N PRO A 149 14.42 2.60 13.56
CA PRO A 149 13.47 1.74 12.87
C PRO A 149 12.97 0.70 13.88
N VAL A 150 11.70 0.83 14.28
CA VAL A 150 11.03 -0.19 15.07
C VAL A 150 11.02 -1.46 14.21
N GLN A 151 11.73 -2.48 14.69
CA GLN A 151 11.63 -3.85 14.21
C GLN A 151 10.17 -4.29 14.37
N LEU A 152 9.38 -4.18 13.29
CA LEU A 152 8.16 -4.96 13.19
C LEU A 152 8.59 -6.38 12.79
N SER A 153 8.85 -7.23 13.77
CA SER A 153 8.81 -8.67 13.54
C SER A 153 7.41 -9.01 13.04
N LEU A 154 7.32 -9.54 11.82
CA LEU A 154 6.08 -10.00 11.24
C LEU A 154 5.79 -11.37 11.83
N ASP A 155 4.97 -11.35 12.86
CA ASP A 155 4.42 -12.53 13.51
C ASP A 155 3.33 -13.09 12.57
N LEU A 156 3.63 -14.22 11.90
CA LEU A 156 2.72 -14.87 10.96
C LEU A 156 1.42 -15.29 11.66
N ASP A 157 1.50 -15.68 12.93
CA ASP A 157 0.32 -15.97 13.73
C ASP A 157 -0.49 -14.68 14.00
N LYS A 158 0.12 -13.50 14.08
CA LYS A 158 -0.63 -12.22 14.12
C LYS A 158 -1.26 -11.86 12.79
N LEU A 159 -0.66 -12.24 11.66
CA LEU A 159 -1.27 -12.04 10.34
C LEU A 159 -2.43 -13.00 10.09
N ASP A 160 -2.26 -14.29 10.40
CA ASP A 160 -3.32 -15.29 10.28
C ASP A 160 -4.46 -15.00 11.25
N ARG A 161 -4.16 -14.59 12.50
CA ARG A 161 -5.17 -14.03 13.41
C ARG A 161 -5.77 -12.73 12.89
N GLY A 162 -5.02 -11.95 12.12
CA GLY A 162 -5.48 -10.74 11.41
C GLY A 162 -6.55 -11.04 10.38
N THR A 163 -6.24 -11.98 9.50
CA THR A 163 -7.13 -12.48 8.44
C THR A 163 -8.34 -13.17 9.04
N GLN A 164 -8.14 -14.06 10.01
CA GLN A 164 -9.23 -14.76 10.68
C GLN A 164 -10.13 -13.81 11.46
N ALA A 165 -9.59 -12.81 12.15
CA ALA A 165 -10.40 -11.81 12.84
C ALA A 165 -11.18 -10.91 11.87
N HIS A 166 -10.60 -10.58 10.72
CA HIS A 166 -11.29 -9.85 9.66
C HIS A 166 -12.45 -10.69 9.09
N GLU A 167 -12.19 -11.95 8.72
CA GLU A 167 -13.20 -12.90 8.23
C GLU A 167 -14.29 -13.14 9.28
N THR A 168 -13.92 -13.33 10.54
CA THR A 168 -14.88 -13.51 11.65
C THR A 168 -15.76 -12.28 11.84
N THR A 169 -15.20 -11.08 11.82
CA THR A 169 -15.96 -9.82 11.96
C THR A 169 -16.94 -9.66 10.80
N ARG A 170 -16.48 -9.99 9.60
CA ARG A 170 -17.30 -9.98 8.39
C ARG A 170 -18.44 -11.00 8.48
N ASP A 171 -18.16 -12.23 8.87
CA ASP A 171 -19.17 -13.28 9.02
C ASP A 171 -20.21 -12.94 10.11
N LEU A 172 -19.78 -12.33 11.21
CA LEU A 172 -20.67 -11.81 12.24
C LEU A 172 -21.60 -10.73 11.68
N LEU A 173 -21.06 -9.81 10.86
CA LEU A 173 -21.86 -8.77 10.22
C LEU A 173 -22.85 -9.38 9.21
N LEU A 174 -22.43 -10.36 8.41
CA LEU A 174 -23.31 -11.07 7.46
C LEU A 174 -24.45 -11.78 8.20
N LYS A 175 -24.15 -12.40 9.34
CA LYS A 175 -25.15 -13.03 10.22
C LYS A 175 -26.10 -12.00 10.82
N HIS A 176 -25.59 -10.84 11.23
CA HIS A 176 -26.40 -9.72 11.73
C HIS A 176 -27.36 -9.21 10.65
N LEU A 177 -26.88 -9.10 9.42
CA LEU A 177 -27.61 -8.65 8.24
C LEU A 177 -28.41 -9.76 7.52
N ALA A 178 -28.84 -10.81 8.23
CA ALA A 178 -29.47 -11.99 7.61
C ALA A 178 -30.71 -11.68 6.77
N ALA A 179 -31.38 -10.54 7.00
CA ALA A 179 -32.57 -10.12 6.25
C ALA A 179 -32.24 -9.39 4.93
N VAL A 180 -30.97 -9.08 4.66
CA VAL A 180 -30.56 -8.37 3.44
C VAL A 180 -29.52 -9.13 2.64
N ARG A 181 -29.58 -8.96 1.32
CA ARG A 181 -28.56 -9.50 0.43
C ARG A 181 -27.30 -8.63 0.48
N VAL A 182 -26.30 -9.11 1.21
CA VAL A 182 -24.96 -8.52 1.22
C VAL A 182 -24.22 -8.87 -0.07
N LEU A 183 -23.48 -7.90 -0.60
CA LEU A 183 -22.67 -7.94 -1.80
C LEU A 183 -21.21 -7.69 -1.43
N GLU A 184 -20.32 -8.29 -2.20
CA GLU A 184 -18.88 -7.99 -2.17
C GLU A 184 -18.50 -7.12 -3.37
N GLY A 185 -17.50 -6.27 -3.18
CA GLY A 185 -16.99 -5.42 -4.24
C GLY A 185 -16.30 -6.22 -5.33
N ARG A 186 -16.57 -5.84 -6.58
CA ARG A 186 -15.88 -6.35 -7.75
C ARG A 186 -15.28 -5.18 -8.51
N ARG A 187 -14.23 -5.45 -9.29
CA ARG A 187 -13.61 -4.43 -10.14
C ARG A 187 -14.70 -3.66 -10.92
N PRO A 188 -14.66 -2.32 -10.90
CA PRO A 188 -13.53 -1.46 -10.52
C PRO A 188 -13.44 -1.02 -9.05
N VAL A 189 -14.37 -1.40 -8.17
CA VAL A 189 -14.40 -0.98 -6.75
C VAL A 189 -14.40 -2.22 -5.84
N LEU A 190 -13.32 -2.38 -5.06
CA LEU A 190 -13.13 -3.53 -4.17
C LEU A 190 -13.45 -3.13 -2.72
N TYR A 191 -14.72 -3.22 -2.35
CA TYR A 191 -15.20 -3.06 -0.97
C TYR A 191 -15.49 -4.43 -0.32
N ASP A 192 -15.42 -4.51 1.01
CA ASP A 192 -15.59 -5.77 1.74
C ASP A 192 -17.07 -6.20 1.83
N VAL A 193 -17.95 -5.22 2.06
CA VAL A 193 -19.39 -5.42 2.19
C VAL A 193 -20.16 -4.27 1.57
N GLY A 194 -21.33 -4.56 1.03
CA GLY A 194 -22.29 -3.54 0.63
C GLY A 194 -23.68 -4.14 0.43
N TRP A 195 -24.72 -3.34 0.59
CA TRP A 195 -26.10 -3.79 0.40
C TRP A 195 -26.98 -2.64 -0.06
N ARG A 196 -28.12 -2.97 -0.66
CA ARG A 196 -29.12 -1.97 -1.08
C ARG A 196 -30.13 -1.73 0.04
N ARG A 197 -30.49 -0.46 0.23
CA ARG A 197 -31.63 -0.03 1.05
C ARG A 197 -32.69 0.57 0.11
N GLY A 198 -33.55 -0.29 -0.42
CA GLY A 198 -34.52 0.09 -1.45
C GLY A 198 -33.89 0.38 -2.83
N ALA A 199 -34.61 1.14 -3.66
CA ALA A 199 -34.24 1.32 -5.06
C ALA A 199 -33.04 2.24 -5.27
N ARG A 200 -32.82 3.25 -4.43
CA ARG A 200 -31.83 4.32 -4.65
C ARG A 200 -30.83 4.53 -3.52
N ALA A 201 -30.83 3.71 -2.47
CA ALA A 201 -29.81 3.80 -1.44
C ALA A 201 -28.91 2.56 -1.45
N PHE A 202 -27.62 2.79 -1.31
CA PHE A 202 -26.58 1.76 -1.27
C PHE A 202 -25.67 2.01 -0.08
N VAL A 203 -25.45 0.99 0.73
CA VAL A 203 -24.49 1.02 1.82
C VAL A 203 -23.22 0.33 1.34
N VAL A 204 -22.06 0.93 1.59
CA VAL A 204 -20.75 0.38 1.26
C VAL A 204 -19.84 0.42 2.48
N GLY A 205 -19.14 -0.67 2.75
CA GLY A 205 -18.37 -0.83 3.97
C GLY A 205 -16.98 -1.44 3.79
N GLU A 206 -16.09 -1.05 4.70
CA GLU A 206 -14.77 -1.62 4.91
C GLU A 206 -14.73 -2.25 6.32
N VAL A 207 -14.16 -3.45 6.43
CA VAL A 207 -14.03 -4.21 7.69
C VAL A 207 -12.58 -4.18 8.16
N LYS A 208 -12.33 -3.75 9.40
CA LYS A 208 -10.99 -3.67 10.00
C LYS A 208 -10.86 -4.54 11.25
N SER A 209 -9.81 -5.37 11.26
CA SER A 209 -9.33 -6.10 12.44
C SER A 209 -8.11 -5.41 13.06
N PHE A 210 -7.92 -5.62 14.37
CA PHE A 210 -6.90 -4.90 15.17
C PHE A 210 -5.66 -5.75 15.49
N THR A 211 -5.61 -6.97 14.98
CA THR A 211 -4.64 -8.00 15.34
C THR A 211 -3.22 -7.75 14.83
N SER A 212 -3.03 -6.80 13.89
CA SER A 212 -1.73 -6.59 13.21
C SER A 212 -1.21 -5.14 13.18
N GLY A 213 -1.79 -4.19 13.92
CA GLY A 213 -1.31 -2.80 13.90
C GLY A 213 -1.91 -1.88 14.95
N SER A 214 -1.55 -0.60 14.89
CA SER A 214 -2.19 0.43 15.71
C SER A 214 -3.65 0.58 15.28
N VAL A 215 -4.58 0.42 16.24
CA VAL A 215 -6.03 0.62 16.03
C VAL A 215 -6.32 1.95 15.32
N VAL A 216 -5.66 3.01 15.76
CA VAL A 216 -5.76 4.35 15.17
C VAL A 216 -5.35 4.37 13.70
N GLN A 217 -4.28 3.65 13.36
CA GLN A 217 -3.82 3.58 11.97
C GLN A 217 -4.82 2.80 11.10
N GLN A 218 -5.41 1.72 11.62
CA GLN A 218 -6.42 0.94 10.90
C GLN A 218 -7.70 1.75 10.67
N ILE A 219 -8.14 2.53 11.66
CA ILE A 219 -9.29 3.44 11.52
C ILE A 219 -9.01 4.47 10.43
N ARG A 220 -7.84 5.12 10.44
CA ARG A 220 -7.47 6.12 9.41
C ARG A 220 -7.44 5.52 8.00
N LEU A 221 -6.86 4.33 7.86
CA LEU A 221 -6.78 3.63 6.57
C LEU A 221 -8.18 3.24 6.10
N GLY A 222 -8.99 2.63 6.98
CA GLY A 222 -10.36 2.21 6.65
C GLY A 222 -11.27 3.38 6.30
N LEU A 223 -11.15 4.50 7.02
CA LEU A 223 -11.87 5.73 6.71
C LEU A 223 -11.52 6.25 5.31
N GLY A 224 -10.23 6.32 4.96
CA GLY A 224 -9.80 6.73 3.63
C GLY A 224 -10.32 5.82 2.52
N GLN A 225 -10.31 4.50 2.75
CA GLN A 225 -10.80 3.51 1.80
C GLN A 225 -12.31 3.63 1.57
N VAL A 226 -13.12 3.66 2.63
CA VAL A 226 -14.58 3.70 2.46
C VAL A 226 -15.06 5.00 1.82
N LEU A 227 -14.41 6.13 2.12
CA LEU A 227 -14.68 7.41 1.45
C LEU A 227 -14.37 7.33 -0.05
N GLU A 228 -13.27 6.68 -0.40
CA GLU A 228 -12.86 6.47 -1.80
C GLU A 228 -13.87 5.58 -2.55
N TYR A 229 -14.31 4.48 -1.93
CA TYR A 229 -15.32 3.60 -2.51
C TYR A 229 -16.63 4.35 -2.73
N ALA A 230 -17.10 5.09 -1.72
CA ALA A 230 -18.33 5.85 -1.81
C ALA A 230 -18.24 6.90 -2.93
N GLN A 231 -17.11 7.60 -3.06
CA GLN A 231 -16.92 8.58 -4.13
C GLN A 231 -16.92 7.92 -5.51
N ARG A 232 -16.27 6.77 -5.69
CA ARG A 232 -16.28 6.03 -6.95
C ARG A 232 -17.66 5.54 -7.33
N ILE A 233 -18.39 4.96 -6.39
CA ILE A 233 -19.74 4.45 -6.62
C ILE A 233 -20.66 5.62 -6.99
N ARG A 234 -20.61 6.75 -6.27
CA ARG A 234 -21.39 7.96 -6.62
C ARG A 234 -21.05 8.50 -8.01
N SER A 235 -19.77 8.47 -8.38
CA SER A 235 -19.33 8.92 -9.71
C SER A 235 -19.83 8.02 -10.84
N GLN A 236 -19.94 6.71 -10.58
CA GLN A 236 -20.42 5.71 -11.55
C GLN A 236 -21.94 5.57 -11.57
N HIS A 237 -22.59 5.87 -10.44
CA HIS A 237 -24.02 5.74 -10.21
C HIS A 237 -24.55 7.00 -9.49
N PRO A 238 -24.67 8.14 -10.19
CA PRO A 238 -25.10 9.41 -9.60
C PRO A 238 -26.52 9.37 -9.00
N GLU A 239 -27.34 8.41 -9.43
CA GLU A 239 -28.70 8.19 -8.94
C GLU A 239 -28.75 7.51 -7.56
N LEU A 240 -27.62 6.96 -7.08
CA LEU A 240 -27.54 6.27 -5.81
C LEU A 240 -27.10 7.21 -4.68
N SER A 241 -27.89 7.23 -3.61
CA SER A 241 -27.48 7.72 -2.31
C SER A 241 -26.58 6.69 -1.65
N VAL A 242 -25.27 6.91 -1.68
CA VAL A 242 -24.28 6.00 -1.11
C VAL A 242 -23.94 6.40 0.33
N THR A 243 -24.16 5.49 1.28
CA THR A 243 -23.77 5.64 2.69
C THR A 243 -22.54 4.79 3.00
N PRO A 244 -21.38 5.41 3.28
CA PRO A 244 -20.19 4.70 3.72
C PRO A 244 -20.30 4.26 5.18
N ILE A 245 -19.82 3.06 5.50
CA ILE A 245 -19.69 2.54 6.87
C ILE A 245 -18.28 1.99 7.12
N LEU A 246 -17.77 2.17 8.32
CA LEU A 246 -16.54 1.55 8.78
C LEU A 246 -16.89 0.54 9.87
N VAL A 247 -16.55 -0.73 9.65
CA VAL A 247 -16.88 -1.84 10.56
C VAL A 247 -15.60 -2.29 11.24
N LEU A 248 -15.59 -2.27 12.57
CA LEU A 248 -14.45 -2.68 13.37
C LEU A 248 -14.70 -4.03 14.05
N GLU A 249 -13.63 -4.81 14.24
CA GLU A 249 -13.67 -6.04 15.03
C GLU A 249 -14.09 -5.78 16.50
N LYS A 250 -13.73 -4.62 17.04
CA LYS A 250 -14.00 -4.23 18.44
C LYS A 250 -14.25 -2.73 18.53
N GLU A 251 -14.75 -2.31 19.69
CA GLU A 251 -14.94 -0.90 20.02
C GLU A 251 -13.65 -0.08 19.82
N PRO A 252 -13.73 1.10 19.18
CA PRO A 252 -12.57 1.98 19.04
C PRO A 252 -12.15 2.55 20.41
N PRO A 253 -10.89 2.98 20.57
CA PRO A 253 -10.45 3.63 21.80
C PRO A 253 -11.24 4.93 22.08
N PRO A 254 -11.38 5.33 23.36
CA PRO A 254 -12.19 6.48 23.78
C PRO A 254 -11.44 7.81 23.59
N ASN A 255 -11.01 8.09 22.36
CA ASN A 255 -10.21 9.26 22.00
C ASN A 255 -10.81 10.03 20.81
N GLY A 256 -12.13 10.01 20.66
CA GLY A 256 -12.87 10.85 19.72
C GLY A 256 -13.01 10.28 18.30
N TRP A 257 -12.68 9.01 18.06
CA TRP A 257 -12.74 8.45 16.70
C TRP A 257 -14.16 8.28 16.16
N VAL A 258 -15.15 8.11 17.05
CA VAL A 258 -16.56 8.04 16.64
C VAL A 258 -16.94 9.36 15.97
N GLU A 259 -16.69 10.46 16.65
CA GLU A 259 -17.00 11.83 16.21
C GLU A 259 -16.21 12.21 14.95
N VAL A 260 -14.95 11.79 14.85
CA VAL A 260 -14.12 12.02 13.65
C VAL A 260 -14.68 11.28 12.43
N VAL A 261 -15.11 10.02 12.61
CA VAL A 261 -15.63 9.22 11.49
C VAL A 261 -17.03 9.71 11.09
N GLU A 262 -17.88 10.04 12.06
CA GLU A 262 -19.23 10.55 11.82
C GLU A 262 -19.22 11.95 11.20
N SER A 263 -18.32 12.85 11.61
CA SER A 263 -18.16 14.17 10.97
C SER A 263 -17.71 14.08 9.51
N ALA A 264 -17.13 12.94 9.09
CA ALA A 264 -16.84 12.66 7.69
C ALA A 264 -18.02 12.04 6.92
N GLY A 265 -19.19 11.90 7.55
CA GLY A 265 -20.40 11.31 6.97
C GLY A 265 -20.31 9.78 6.84
N VAL A 266 -19.49 9.13 7.67
CA VAL A 266 -19.30 7.67 7.70
C VAL A 266 -19.89 7.14 9.01
N LEU A 267 -20.70 6.09 8.94
CA LEU A 267 -21.16 5.41 10.15
C LEU A 267 -20.03 4.52 10.69
N LEU A 268 -19.68 4.66 11.97
CA LEU A 268 -18.75 3.77 12.64
C LEU A 268 -19.52 2.71 13.43
N THR A 269 -19.20 1.43 13.22
CA THR A 269 -19.82 0.32 13.95
C THR A 269 -18.82 -0.76 14.27
N TRP A 270 -19.14 -1.65 15.21
CA TRP A 270 -18.23 -2.72 15.63
C TRP A 270 -18.94 -3.98 16.14
N ALA A 271 -18.24 -5.10 16.03
CA ALA A 271 -18.72 -6.38 16.57
C ALA A 271 -18.72 -6.39 18.12
N PRO A 272 -19.55 -7.23 18.74
CA PRO A 272 -20.54 -8.12 18.12
C PRO A 272 -21.90 -7.47 17.84
N ASP A 273 -22.16 -6.29 18.41
CA ASP A 273 -23.52 -5.71 18.43
C ASP A 273 -23.88 -4.89 17.19
N PHE A 274 -22.87 -4.42 16.45
CA PHE A 274 -23.02 -3.58 15.26
C PHE A 274 -23.99 -2.41 15.45
N ARG A 275 -23.86 -1.67 16.57
CA ARG A 275 -24.71 -0.51 16.87
C ARG A 275 -24.77 0.46 15.69
N GLY A 276 -25.96 1.00 15.44
CA GLY A 276 -26.25 1.87 14.29
C GLY A 276 -26.50 1.12 12.98
N VAL A 277 -26.35 -0.21 12.94
CA VAL A 277 -26.74 -1.06 11.80
C VAL A 277 -27.81 -2.02 12.28
N ASN A 278 -29.03 -1.91 11.76
CA ASN A 278 -30.13 -2.81 12.11
C ASN A 278 -30.06 -4.12 11.30
N PRO A 279 -30.64 -5.22 11.80
CA PRO A 279 -30.64 -6.51 11.09
C PRO A 279 -31.29 -6.49 9.69
N ASP A 280 -32.17 -5.54 9.44
CA ASP A 280 -32.82 -5.28 8.15
C ASP A 280 -31.99 -4.38 7.21
N GLY A 281 -30.77 -4.04 7.60
CA GLY A 281 -29.86 -3.19 6.85
C GLY A 281 -30.20 -1.70 6.87
N THR A 282 -31.16 -1.26 7.71
CA THR A 282 -31.35 0.17 8.00
C THR A 282 -30.24 0.68 8.92
N LEU A 283 -30.00 2.00 8.87
CA LEU A 283 -28.90 2.64 9.58
C LEU A 283 -29.46 3.70 10.53
N ASP A 284 -29.01 3.67 11.78
CA ASP A 284 -29.31 4.67 12.79
C ASP A 284 -28.03 5.43 13.11
N PHE A 285 -28.04 6.72 12.79
CA PHE A 285 -27.01 7.65 13.23
C PHE A 285 -27.39 8.10 14.63
N GLY A 286 -26.53 7.81 15.61
CA GLY A 286 -26.73 8.19 17.01
C GLY A 286 -26.77 9.69 17.21
#